data_AF-A0A954PV59-F1
#
_entry.id   AF-A0A954PV59-F1
#
_cell.length_a   1.000
_cell.length_b   1.000
_cell.length_c   1.000
_cell.angle_alpha   90.00
_cell.angle_beta   90.00
_cell.angle_gamma   90.00
#
_symmetry.space_group_name_H-M   'P 1'
#
loop_
_entity.id
_entity.type
_entity.pdbx_description
1 polymer ?
#
loop_
_entity_poly.entity_id
_entity_poly.type
_entity_poly.pdbx_seq_one_letter_code
_entity_poly.pdbx_strand_id
1 'polypeptide(L)'
;MTMQFNCTGTLVLGRVCLSIICLLSAGLTQRLIADDEYAISIAADRDSAIYETGGDASFQITVTKNGEPVDEGTISYAFDDFLNPTESNALPKGDLQLGNEPTQVTFKGTKPGFIRCQVTFQPVEGKPTKAVAGIGFSPTEIKPSLPVPDDFDQYWADQKRQLSEVPREAKVTPVDFADESIACYDVQVPCLGRAPVSGYFSKPQDAAPKSLPAILWVHGAGVRSSSLGNAVQGARAGMLSLDINAHGLPNGEPASFYAEKSSGELKNYRQAGRENRDTIYFRGMFLRLIRAIDFLTDQPEWNGHEVIVIGHSQGGGQALAAGGLDERVTMIAAGVPAICDHSGAVVGRVNGWPKLVPNQPDGTPEPDALLASRYVDAVNFASRCRAQAIMSVGFVDSTCPPSSCYAAYNALRGPKSIINEPAMGHAAPEHIKQAFFEKVLEHANRRSPALAK
;
A
#
# COMPACT_ATOMS: atom_id res chain seq x y z
N MET A 1 38.21 -66.21 14.93
CA MET A 1 39.11 -65.18 15.45
C MET A 1 38.23 -63.99 15.80
N THR A 2 37.43 -63.99 16.88
CA THR A 2 37.82 -63.98 18.32
C THR A 2 38.90 -62.92 18.55
N MET A 3 38.64 -61.80 19.22
CA MET A 3 38.61 -61.57 20.70
C MET A 3 39.49 -60.30 20.90
N GLN A 4 39.45 -59.44 21.92
CA GLN A 4 38.68 -59.25 23.15
C GLN A 4 39.16 -57.90 23.74
N PHE A 5 38.36 -57.36 24.67
CA PHE A 5 38.67 -56.27 25.60
C PHE A 5 39.88 -56.54 26.52
N ASN A 6 40.47 -55.46 27.06
CA ASN A 6 40.81 -55.24 28.50
C ASN A 6 41.31 -53.78 28.65
N CYS A 7 40.72 -52.85 29.42
CA CYS A 7 40.37 -52.78 30.85
C CYS A 7 41.55 -52.91 31.84
N THR A 8 41.98 -51.76 32.38
CA THR A 8 42.40 -51.49 33.77
C THR A 8 42.14 -49.98 33.99
N GLY A 9 41.59 -49.45 35.08
CA GLY A 9 41.27 -49.98 36.40
C GLY A 9 41.63 -48.94 37.47
N THR A 10 40.64 -48.15 37.89
CA THR A 10 40.35 -47.72 39.28
C THR A 10 41.40 -46.95 40.11
N LEU A 11 41.07 -45.72 40.57
CA LEU A 11 40.64 -45.46 41.97
C LEU A 11 40.21 -44.00 42.20
N VAL A 12 39.13 -43.87 42.98
CA VAL A 12 38.46 -42.66 43.46
C VAL A 12 39.03 -42.23 44.82
N LEU A 13 39.00 -40.92 45.09
CA LEU A 13 38.86 -40.16 46.36
C LEU A 13 39.80 -38.94 46.24
N GLY A 14 39.43 -37.68 46.42
CA GLY A 14 38.28 -37.06 47.07
C GLY A 14 38.80 -35.74 47.65
N ARG A 15 37.99 -34.67 47.54
CA ARG A 15 37.95 -33.42 48.33
C ARG A 15 37.87 -32.17 47.46
N VAL A 16 36.67 -31.59 47.53
CA VAL A 16 36.33 -30.21 47.21
C VAL A 16 37.12 -29.28 48.14
N CYS A 17 37.84 -28.31 47.57
CA CYS A 17 38.22 -27.08 48.24
C CYS A 17 37.89 -25.90 47.32
N LEU A 18 36.95 -25.07 47.79
CA LEU A 18 36.61 -23.76 47.27
C LEU A 18 37.84 -22.83 47.40
N SER A 19 38.26 -22.22 46.30
CA SER A 19 39.14 -21.04 46.34
C SER A 19 38.52 -19.94 45.48
N ILE A 20 37.99 -18.95 46.21
CA ILE A 20 37.46 -17.68 45.71
C ILE A 20 38.63 -16.88 45.14
N ILE A 21 38.58 -16.52 43.86
CA ILE A 21 39.41 -15.46 43.28
C ILE A 21 38.45 -14.40 42.74
N CYS A 22 38.28 -13.33 43.54
CA CYS A 22 37.63 -12.10 43.15
C CYS A 22 38.51 -11.38 42.11
N LEU A 23 38.14 -11.46 40.83
CA LEU A 23 38.62 -10.53 39.81
C LEU A 23 37.63 -9.37 39.74
N LEU A 24 38.03 -8.25 40.35
CA LEU A 24 37.39 -6.95 40.20
C LEU A 24 37.54 -6.48 38.75
N SER A 25 36.54 -6.74 37.92
CA SER A 25 36.35 -6.04 36.65
C SER A 25 35.73 -4.67 36.95
N ALA A 26 36.55 -3.62 36.86
CA ALA A 26 36.07 -2.24 36.83
C ALA A 26 35.22 -2.06 35.56
N GLY A 27 33.90 -2.12 35.72
CA GLY A 27 32.96 -1.79 34.68
C GLY A 27 33.05 -0.31 34.35
N LEU A 28 33.72 0.02 33.25
CA LEU A 28 33.58 1.32 32.60
C LEU A 28 32.17 1.34 31.98
N THR A 29 31.17 1.86 32.71
CA THR A 29 29.89 2.22 32.11
C THR A 29 30.14 3.40 31.18
N GLN A 30 30.33 3.14 29.89
CA GLN A 30 30.10 4.13 28.85
C GLN A 30 28.62 4.52 28.94
N ARG A 31 28.32 5.64 29.62
CA ARG A 31 27.06 6.35 29.41
C ARG A 31 27.05 6.72 27.92
N LEU A 32 26.19 6.06 27.15
CA LEU A 32 25.72 6.63 25.89
C LEU A 32 25.16 8.00 26.25
N ILE A 33 25.86 9.05 25.87
CA ILE A 33 25.27 10.39 25.81
C ILE A 33 24.17 10.23 24.77
N ALA A 34 22.91 10.22 25.19
CA ALA A 34 21.82 10.42 24.27
C ALA A 34 22.09 11.78 23.60
N ASP A 35 22.17 11.79 22.26
CA ASP A 35 22.22 13.06 21.54
C ASP A 35 21.02 13.90 22.00
N ASP A 36 21.24 15.21 22.21
CA ASP A 36 20.17 16.15 22.54
C ASP A 36 19.14 16.18 21.39
N GLU A 37 18.10 15.37 21.51
CA GLU A 37 17.11 15.18 20.44
C GLU A 37 15.83 15.96 20.76
N TYR A 38 15.53 16.93 19.91
CA TYR A 38 14.24 17.60 19.92
C TYR A 38 13.21 16.78 19.14
N ALA A 39 11.99 16.71 19.66
CA ALA A 39 10.85 16.12 18.97
C ALA A 39 9.67 17.09 18.98
N ILE A 40 8.92 17.14 17.87
CA ILE A 40 7.68 17.90 17.78
C ILE A 40 6.53 16.90 17.78
N SER A 41 5.59 17.06 18.72
CA SER A 41 4.30 16.40 18.65
C SER A 41 3.29 17.37 18.04
N ILE A 42 2.58 16.92 17.01
CA ILE A 42 1.48 17.65 16.40
C ILE A 42 0.31 16.70 16.19
N ALA A 43 -0.87 17.07 16.67
CA ALA A 43 -2.09 16.30 16.52
C ALA A 43 -3.31 17.22 16.34
N ALA A 44 -4.34 16.71 15.66
CA ALA A 44 -5.63 17.38 15.61
C ALA A 44 -6.29 17.40 17.00
N ASP A 45 -7.18 18.35 17.25
CA ASP A 45 -7.93 18.48 18.51
C ASP A 45 -8.97 17.37 18.76
N ARG A 46 -9.05 16.38 17.86
CA ARG A 46 -9.87 15.18 17.97
C ARG A 46 -9.22 14.01 17.24
N ASP A 47 -9.42 12.79 17.75
CA ASP A 47 -8.77 11.58 17.26
C ASP A 47 -9.06 11.28 15.78
N SER A 48 -10.28 11.57 15.30
CA SER A 48 -10.66 11.30 13.91
C SER A 48 -9.94 12.20 12.91
N ALA A 49 -9.49 13.40 13.35
CA ALA A 49 -9.03 14.48 12.49
C ALA A 49 -9.98 14.83 11.32
N ILE A 50 -11.28 14.53 11.46
CA ILE A 50 -12.32 14.81 10.48
C ILE A 50 -13.28 15.87 11.02
N TYR A 51 -13.57 16.85 10.17
CA TYR A 51 -14.39 18.02 10.45
C TYR A 51 -15.40 18.22 9.32
N GLU A 52 -16.45 18.98 9.59
CA GLU A 52 -17.37 19.44 8.55
C GLU A 52 -16.88 20.73 7.89
N THR A 53 -17.17 20.88 6.61
CA THR A 53 -16.91 22.11 5.86
C THR A 53 -17.64 23.29 6.53
N GLY A 54 -16.93 24.41 6.68
CA GLY A 54 -17.38 25.60 7.40
C GLY A 54 -17.03 25.60 8.89
N GLY A 55 -16.57 24.47 9.45
CA GLY A 55 -16.10 24.36 10.81
C GLY A 55 -14.63 24.74 11.00
N ASP A 56 -14.26 24.99 12.25
CA ASP A 56 -12.88 25.23 12.66
C ASP A 56 -12.24 23.91 13.10
N ALA A 57 -11.00 23.70 12.68
CA ALA A 57 -10.17 22.58 13.09
C ALA A 57 -8.86 23.10 13.66
N SER A 58 -8.45 22.57 14.81
CA SER A 58 -7.22 23.00 15.45
C SER A 58 -6.20 21.87 15.56
N PHE A 59 -4.93 22.23 15.43
CA PHE A 59 -3.81 21.38 15.79
C PHE A 59 -3.22 21.83 17.13
N GLN A 60 -2.88 20.86 17.97
CA GLN A 60 -2.13 21.03 19.21
C GLN A 60 -0.68 20.67 18.96
N ILE A 61 0.24 21.55 19.34
CA ILE A 61 1.67 21.43 19.07
C ILE A 61 2.43 21.51 20.39
N THR A 62 3.29 20.52 20.64
CA THR A 62 4.27 20.55 21.74
C THR A 62 5.66 20.20 21.21
N VAL A 63 6.68 20.69 21.90
CA VAL A 63 8.07 20.36 21.63
C VAL A 63 8.67 19.73 22.88
N THR A 64 9.43 18.66 22.71
CA THR A 64 10.21 18.05 23.79
C THR A 64 11.68 18.01 23.43
N LYS A 65 12.54 18.05 24.44
CA LYS A 65 13.98 17.79 24.34
C LYS A 65 14.30 16.61 25.24
N ASN A 66 14.77 15.50 24.66
CA ASN A 66 15.03 14.25 25.41
C ASN A 66 13.81 13.78 26.24
N GLY A 67 12.60 14.03 25.75
CA GLY A 67 11.33 13.67 26.42
C GLY A 67 10.79 14.73 27.39
N GLU A 68 11.58 15.73 27.77
CA GLU A 68 11.13 16.81 28.65
C GLU A 68 10.51 17.97 27.84
N PRO A 69 9.41 18.60 28.30
CA PRO A 69 8.79 19.72 27.59
C PRO A 69 9.74 20.90 27.37
N VAL A 70 9.61 21.55 26.21
CA VAL A 70 10.27 22.82 25.86
C VAL A 70 9.20 23.90 25.80
N ASP A 71 9.29 24.87 26.71
CA ASP A 71 8.33 25.96 26.90
C ASP A 71 8.83 27.31 26.37
N GLU A 72 10.06 27.35 25.82
CA GLU A 72 10.66 28.54 25.22
C GLU A 72 11.13 28.29 23.79
N GLY A 73 11.15 29.36 22.98
CA GLY A 73 11.53 29.32 21.57
C GLY A 73 10.35 29.49 20.63
N THR A 74 10.65 29.50 19.33
CA THR A 74 9.68 29.81 18.28
C THR A 74 9.46 28.58 17.40
N ILE A 75 8.18 28.27 17.15
CA ILE A 75 7.79 27.36 16.08
C ILE A 75 7.30 28.16 14.88
N SER A 76 7.61 27.69 13.69
CA SER A 76 7.02 28.17 12.44
C SER A 76 6.03 27.13 11.93
N TYR A 77 4.82 27.54 11.58
CA TYR A 77 3.82 26.67 10.96
C TYR A 77 3.46 27.15 9.56
N ALA A 78 3.08 26.20 8.69
CA ALA A 78 2.50 26.47 7.39
C ALA A 78 1.42 25.44 7.06
N PHE A 79 0.26 25.90 6.60
CA PHE A 79 -0.76 25.04 6.02
C PHE A 79 -0.50 24.82 4.52
N ASP A 80 -0.84 23.62 4.02
CA ASP A 80 -0.89 23.33 2.59
C ASP A 80 -2.01 22.32 2.25
N ASP A 81 -2.47 22.32 1.00
CA ASP A 81 -3.44 21.37 0.45
C ASP A 81 -2.79 20.43 -0.59
N PHE A 82 -1.53 20.05 -0.36
CA PHE A 82 -0.67 19.22 -1.21
C PHE A 82 -0.26 19.85 -2.54
N LEU A 83 -0.71 21.06 -2.84
CA LEU A 83 -0.25 21.84 -3.97
C LEU A 83 1.02 22.61 -3.60
N ASN A 84 1.84 22.90 -4.61
CA ASN A 84 2.91 23.88 -4.43
C ASN A 84 2.27 25.26 -4.23
N PRO A 85 2.72 26.03 -3.21
CA PRO A 85 2.18 27.36 -2.97
C PRO A 85 2.58 28.31 -4.11
N THR A 86 1.58 29.00 -4.63
CA THR A 86 1.62 30.18 -5.50
C THR A 86 1.02 31.36 -4.73
N GLU A 87 1.17 32.58 -5.25
CA GLU A 87 0.51 33.74 -4.65
C GLU A 87 -1.03 33.58 -4.58
N SER A 88 -1.62 32.83 -5.50
CA SER A 88 -3.07 32.66 -5.63
C SER A 88 -3.68 31.54 -4.78
N ASN A 89 -2.87 30.61 -4.24
CA ASN A 89 -3.34 29.49 -3.42
C ASN A 89 -2.64 29.40 -2.05
N ALA A 90 -1.89 30.45 -1.66
CA ALA A 90 -1.18 30.48 -0.39
C ALA A 90 -2.15 30.33 0.79
N LEU A 91 -1.92 29.31 1.62
CA LEU A 91 -2.63 29.10 2.87
C LEU A 91 -1.91 29.79 4.04
N PRO A 92 -2.59 29.99 5.19
CA PRO A 92 -1.99 30.67 6.33
C PRO A 92 -0.71 29.99 6.82
N LYS A 93 0.25 30.82 7.25
CA LYS A 93 1.52 30.44 7.85
C LYS A 93 1.91 31.51 8.86
N GLY A 94 2.75 31.17 9.81
CA GLY A 94 3.23 32.14 10.80
C GLY A 94 4.17 31.54 11.82
N ASP A 95 4.61 32.39 12.73
CA ASP A 95 5.47 32.03 13.85
C ASP A 95 4.71 32.17 15.17
N LEU A 96 4.91 31.24 16.09
CA LEU A 96 4.30 31.23 17.41
C LEU A 96 5.36 30.94 18.47
N GLN A 97 5.26 31.61 19.61
CA GLN A 97 6.12 31.33 20.75
C GLN A 97 5.58 30.11 21.50
N LEU A 98 6.50 29.23 21.90
CA LEU A 98 6.20 28.16 22.84
C LEU A 98 5.86 28.75 24.22
N GLY A 99 5.17 27.95 25.01
CA GLY A 99 4.84 28.25 26.39
C GLY A 99 4.54 26.96 27.15
N ASN A 100 4.05 27.10 28.38
CA ASN A 100 3.75 25.96 29.25
C ASN A 100 2.59 25.08 28.74
N GLU A 101 1.73 25.62 27.89
CA GLU A 101 0.58 24.93 27.30
C GLU A 101 0.83 24.62 25.82
N PRO A 102 0.23 23.55 25.28
CA PRO A 102 0.30 23.26 23.85
C PRO A 102 -0.06 24.46 22.98
N THR A 103 0.78 24.75 21.99
CA THR A 103 0.53 25.83 21.04
C THR A 103 -0.55 25.40 20.06
N GLN A 104 -1.58 26.23 19.88
CA GLN A 104 -2.70 25.93 19.01
C GLN A 104 -2.62 26.70 17.70
N VAL A 105 -2.85 26.01 16.58
CA VAL A 105 -3.09 26.63 15.27
C VAL A 105 -4.42 26.16 14.72
N THR A 106 -5.24 27.09 14.25
CA THR A 106 -6.59 26.81 13.75
C THR A 106 -6.67 27.05 12.25
N PHE A 107 -7.37 26.16 11.55
CA PHE A 107 -7.71 26.28 10.14
C PHE A 107 -9.22 26.11 9.94
N LYS A 108 -9.80 26.98 9.10
CA LYS A 108 -11.21 26.92 8.72
C LYS A 108 -11.34 26.40 7.29
N GLY A 109 -11.79 25.15 7.13
CA GLY A 109 -11.98 24.53 5.83
C GLY A 109 -13.30 24.96 5.19
N THR A 110 -13.26 25.51 3.98
CA THR A 110 -14.45 25.98 3.25
C THR A 110 -14.86 25.08 2.07
N LYS A 111 -14.08 24.03 1.81
CA LYS A 111 -14.33 23.04 0.76
C LYS A 111 -14.00 21.63 1.26
N PRO A 112 -14.67 20.58 0.76
CA PRO A 112 -14.25 19.21 0.98
C PRO A 112 -12.81 18.97 0.54
N GLY A 113 -11.99 18.38 1.40
CA GLY A 113 -10.56 18.20 1.13
C GLY A 113 -9.73 17.87 2.35
N PHE A 114 -8.41 17.91 2.18
CA PHE A 114 -7.44 17.64 3.22
C PHE A 114 -6.44 18.78 3.32
N ILE A 115 -6.05 19.10 4.55
CA ILE A 115 -5.09 20.14 4.88
C ILE A 115 -4.01 19.54 5.74
N ARG A 116 -2.76 19.87 5.43
CA ARG A 116 -1.62 19.54 6.27
C ARG A 116 -1.16 20.77 7.03
N CYS A 117 -0.76 20.58 8.27
CA CYS A 117 -0.01 21.56 9.05
C CYS A 117 1.42 21.09 9.16
N GLN A 118 2.35 21.80 8.52
CA GLN A 118 3.78 21.58 8.65
C GLN A 118 4.31 22.49 9.74
N VAL A 119 5.02 21.93 10.72
CA VAL A 119 5.64 22.68 11.82
C VAL A 119 7.13 22.47 11.79
N THR A 120 7.88 23.56 11.95
CA THR A 120 9.33 23.55 12.14
C THR A 120 9.66 24.19 13.47
N PHE A 121 10.47 23.52 14.27
CA PHE A 121 11.09 24.09 15.46
C PHE A 121 12.58 24.27 15.20
N GLN A 122 13.09 25.48 15.42
CA GLN A 122 14.51 25.80 15.29
C GLN A 122 15.09 26.06 16.68
N PRO A 123 15.84 25.12 17.27
CA PRO A 123 16.53 25.38 18.53
C PRO A 123 17.67 26.38 18.34
N VAL A 124 18.11 27.01 19.44
CA VAL A 124 19.27 27.92 19.48
C VAL A 124 20.54 27.20 19.04
N GLU A 125 20.71 25.95 19.50
CA GLU A 125 21.76 25.04 19.05
C GLU A 125 21.14 23.73 18.58
N GLY A 126 21.57 23.23 17.42
CA GLY A 126 21.08 21.97 16.84
C GLY A 126 20.41 22.14 15.47
N LYS A 127 19.94 21.02 14.92
CA LYS A 127 19.27 21.01 13.62
C LYS A 127 17.78 21.35 13.79
N PRO A 128 17.16 22.05 12.82
CA PRO A 128 15.72 22.21 12.81
C PRO A 128 15.01 20.86 12.79
N THR A 129 13.99 20.75 13.63
CA THR A 129 13.10 19.59 13.69
C THR A 129 11.81 19.92 12.96
N LYS A 130 11.22 18.93 12.27
CA LYS A 130 9.98 19.11 11.51
C LYS A 130 8.98 18.03 11.86
N ALA A 131 7.71 18.40 11.89
CA ALA A 131 6.61 17.46 11.98
C ALA A 131 5.44 17.92 11.09
N VAL A 132 4.56 16.98 10.78
CA VAL A 132 3.37 17.24 9.97
C VAL A 132 2.19 16.45 10.50
N ALA A 133 1.01 17.07 10.53
CA ALA A 133 -0.25 16.38 10.75
C ALA A 133 -1.28 16.80 9.70
N GLY A 134 -2.24 15.92 9.43
CA GLY A 134 -3.29 16.14 8.45
C GLY A 134 -4.67 16.17 9.10
N ILE A 135 -5.57 16.96 8.53
CA ILE A 135 -7.00 16.99 8.85
C ILE A 135 -7.82 16.90 7.57
N GLY A 136 -9.02 16.32 7.66
CA GLY A 136 -9.99 16.24 6.57
C GLY A 136 -11.23 17.07 6.85
N PHE A 137 -11.70 17.81 5.84
CA PHE A 137 -12.99 18.50 5.85
C PHE A 137 -13.96 17.80 4.90
N SER A 138 -15.11 17.38 5.41
CA SER A 138 -16.16 16.59 4.75
C SER A 138 -15.61 15.60 3.69
N PRO A 139 -14.67 14.67 4.04
CA PRO A 139 -13.97 13.85 3.03
C PRO A 139 -14.89 12.99 2.15
N THR A 140 -16.05 12.60 2.67
CA THR A 140 -17.07 11.82 1.97
C THR A 140 -17.80 12.60 0.88
N GLU A 141 -17.61 13.92 0.81
CA GLU A 141 -18.15 14.80 -0.23
C GLU A 141 -17.17 15.04 -1.40
N ILE A 142 -15.94 14.52 -1.31
CA ILE A 142 -14.94 14.63 -2.37
C ILE A 142 -15.39 13.82 -3.59
N LYS A 143 -15.71 14.53 -4.68
CA LYS A 143 -16.14 13.93 -5.96
C LYS A 143 -14.95 13.62 -6.88
N PRO A 144 -15.09 12.68 -7.84
CA PRO A 144 -14.17 12.55 -8.96
C PRO A 144 -13.91 13.91 -9.64
N SER A 145 -12.67 14.18 -10.06
CA SER A 145 -12.31 15.46 -10.67
C SER A 145 -12.92 15.69 -12.05
N LEU A 146 -13.21 14.62 -12.80
CA LEU A 146 -13.90 14.66 -14.09
C LEU A 146 -14.93 13.52 -14.17
N PRO A 147 -15.97 13.66 -15.02
CA PRO A 147 -16.86 12.54 -15.32
C PRO A 147 -16.11 11.40 -16.02
N VAL A 148 -16.64 10.19 -15.90
CA VAL A 148 -16.17 9.02 -16.66
C VAL A 148 -16.29 9.31 -18.16
N PRO A 149 -15.33 8.91 -19.02
CA PRO A 149 -15.50 8.99 -20.48
C PRO A 149 -16.75 8.24 -20.95
N ASP A 150 -17.46 8.79 -21.94
CA ASP A 150 -18.74 8.24 -22.41
C ASP A 150 -18.61 6.82 -22.99
N ASP A 151 -17.48 6.51 -23.64
CA ASP A 151 -17.17 5.21 -24.22
C ASP A 151 -16.29 4.33 -23.30
N PHE A 152 -16.13 4.67 -22.02
CA PHE A 152 -15.27 3.92 -21.08
C PHE A 152 -15.65 2.43 -20.98
N ASP A 153 -16.95 2.15 -20.85
CA ASP A 153 -17.46 0.78 -20.76
C ASP A 153 -17.23 0.00 -22.05
N GLN A 154 -17.54 0.62 -23.18
CA GLN A 154 -17.34 0.01 -24.49
C GLN A 154 -15.86 -0.27 -24.74
N TYR A 155 -14.98 0.69 -24.40
CA TYR A 155 -13.54 0.52 -24.50
C TYR A 155 -13.06 -0.71 -23.72
N TRP A 156 -13.42 -0.84 -22.43
CA TRP A 156 -12.98 -1.98 -21.62
C TRP A 156 -13.67 -3.30 -22.01
N ALA A 157 -14.89 -3.28 -22.53
CA ALA A 157 -15.52 -4.44 -23.13
C ALA A 157 -14.73 -4.93 -24.37
N ASP A 158 -14.26 -4.01 -25.22
CA ASP A 158 -13.41 -4.33 -26.37
C ASP A 158 -12.05 -4.90 -25.93
N GLN A 159 -11.47 -4.36 -24.85
CA GLN A 159 -10.22 -4.89 -24.27
C GLN A 159 -10.39 -6.33 -23.78
N LYS A 160 -11.49 -6.64 -23.09
CA LYS A 160 -11.83 -8.00 -22.64
C LYS A 160 -12.05 -8.95 -23.80
N ARG A 161 -12.73 -8.51 -24.86
CA ARG A 161 -12.92 -9.31 -26.07
C ARG A 161 -11.58 -9.68 -26.69
N GLN A 162 -10.69 -8.71 -26.91
CA GLN A 162 -9.34 -8.97 -27.42
C GLN A 162 -8.55 -9.92 -26.49
N LEU A 163 -8.66 -9.75 -25.16
CA LEU A 163 -8.02 -10.65 -24.22
C LEU A 163 -8.57 -12.09 -24.32
N SER A 164 -9.86 -12.26 -24.61
CA SER A 164 -10.49 -13.60 -24.74
C SER A 164 -10.00 -14.39 -25.96
N GLU A 165 -9.48 -13.69 -26.98
CA GLU A 165 -8.90 -14.31 -28.18
C GLU A 165 -7.48 -14.84 -27.95
N VAL A 166 -6.82 -14.42 -26.86
CA VAL A 166 -5.48 -14.88 -26.50
C VAL A 166 -5.55 -16.24 -25.80
N PRO A 167 -4.80 -17.26 -26.24
CA PRO A 167 -4.81 -18.59 -25.62
C PRO A 167 -4.53 -18.54 -24.11
N ARG A 168 -5.18 -19.40 -23.33
CA ARG A 168 -5.17 -19.38 -21.85
C ARG A 168 -4.25 -20.42 -21.22
N GLU A 169 -3.55 -21.21 -22.04
CA GLU A 169 -2.69 -22.31 -21.58
C GLU A 169 -1.55 -21.78 -20.72
N ALA A 170 -1.66 -22.01 -19.42
CA ALA A 170 -0.66 -21.62 -18.44
C ALA A 170 0.53 -22.58 -18.47
N LYS A 171 1.75 -22.04 -18.43
CA LYS A 171 2.92 -22.79 -18.00
C LYS A 171 2.93 -22.82 -16.48
N VAL A 172 2.82 -24.01 -15.89
CA VAL A 172 2.78 -24.23 -14.43
C VAL A 172 3.98 -25.08 -14.06
N THR A 173 4.91 -24.52 -13.28
CA THR A 173 6.16 -25.18 -12.87
C THR A 173 6.15 -25.40 -11.37
N PRO A 174 6.29 -26.63 -10.84
CA PRO A 174 6.36 -26.86 -9.40
C PRO A 174 7.50 -26.09 -8.74
N VAL A 175 7.27 -25.60 -7.51
CA VAL A 175 8.26 -24.93 -6.68
C VAL A 175 8.34 -25.66 -5.34
N ASP A 176 9.53 -26.07 -4.95
CA ASP A 176 9.74 -26.77 -3.69
C ASP A 176 9.40 -25.86 -2.50
N PHE A 177 8.63 -26.40 -1.56
CA PHE A 177 8.28 -25.75 -0.31
C PHE A 177 8.30 -26.77 0.83
N ALA A 178 8.80 -26.37 2.00
CA ALA A 178 9.07 -27.30 3.10
C ALA A 178 7.81 -27.93 3.73
N ASP A 179 6.65 -27.30 3.52
CA ASP A 179 5.35 -27.75 4.05
C ASP A 179 4.58 -28.46 2.94
N GLU A 180 4.65 -29.80 2.94
CA GLU A 180 4.03 -30.66 1.92
C GLU A 180 2.50 -30.57 1.87
N SER A 181 1.85 -29.95 2.87
CA SER A 181 0.41 -29.69 2.85
C SER A 181 0.00 -28.57 1.88
N ILE A 182 0.98 -27.81 1.36
CA ILE A 182 0.77 -26.69 0.45
C ILE A 182 1.51 -26.94 -0.87
N ALA A 183 0.75 -27.10 -1.95
CA ALA A 183 1.29 -27.14 -3.30
C ALA A 183 1.68 -25.73 -3.75
N CYS A 184 2.88 -25.57 -4.32
CA CYS A 184 3.40 -24.29 -4.81
C CYS A 184 3.87 -24.39 -6.26
N TYR A 185 3.59 -23.36 -7.05
CA TYR A 185 3.91 -23.31 -8.48
C TYR A 185 4.36 -21.90 -8.90
N ASP A 186 5.33 -21.82 -9.81
CA ASP A 186 5.59 -20.65 -10.64
C ASP A 186 4.72 -20.75 -11.90
N VAL A 187 3.87 -19.75 -12.11
CA VAL A 187 2.87 -19.73 -13.18
C VAL A 187 3.11 -18.58 -14.14
N GLN A 188 3.07 -18.91 -15.43
CA GLN A 188 3.07 -17.94 -16.52
C GLN A 188 1.86 -18.19 -17.42
N VAL A 189 0.97 -17.20 -17.52
CA VAL A 189 -0.23 -17.28 -18.35
C VAL A 189 -0.11 -16.25 -19.46
N PRO A 190 -0.20 -16.64 -20.75
CA PRO A 190 -0.22 -15.69 -21.85
C PRO A 190 -1.27 -14.60 -21.61
N CYS A 191 -1.02 -13.38 -22.07
CA CYS A 191 -1.91 -12.25 -21.89
C CYS A 191 -1.83 -11.34 -23.12
N LEU A 192 -2.85 -10.50 -23.33
CA LEU A 192 -2.84 -9.53 -24.43
C LEU A 192 -1.64 -8.58 -24.30
N GLY A 193 -0.91 -8.42 -25.39
CA GLY A 193 0.34 -7.66 -25.44
C GLY A 193 1.58 -8.57 -25.28
N ARG A 194 2.69 -7.99 -24.82
CA ARG A 194 3.99 -8.70 -24.74
C ARG A 194 4.25 -9.38 -23.41
N ALA A 195 3.64 -8.91 -22.33
CA ALA A 195 3.91 -9.37 -20.97
C ALA A 195 2.82 -10.36 -20.51
N PRO A 196 3.18 -11.60 -20.13
CA PRO A 196 2.24 -12.55 -19.57
C PRO A 196 1.83 -12.14 -18.14
N VAL A 197 0.83 -12.81 -17.58
CA VAL A 197 0.74 -12.92 -16.12
C VAL A 197 1.90 -13.78 -15.65
N SER A 198 2.67 -13.32 -14.67
CA SER A 198 3.74 -14.12 -14.05
C SER A 198 3.63 -14.00 -12.53
N GLY A 199 3.54 -15.14 -11.84
CA GLY A 199 3.23 -15.16 -10.41
C GLY A 199 3.53 -16.48 -9.73
N TYR A 200 3.54 -16.47 -8.40
CA TYR A 200 3.51 -17.69 -7.61
C TYR A 200 2.07 -18.04 -7.22
N PHE A 201 1.69 -19.28 -7.51
CA PHE A 201 0.39 -19.85 -7.15
C PHE A 201 0.57 -20.91 -6.08
N SER A 202 -0.20 -20.84 -5.01
CA SER A 202 -0.23 -21.85 -3.96
C SER A 202 -1.66 -22.26 -3.61
N LYS A 203 -1.83 -23.52 -3.22
CA LYS A 203 -3.09 -24.09 -2.75
C LYS A 203 -2.86 -25.21 -1.73
N PRO A 204 -3.83 -25.52 -0.85
CA PRO A 204 -3.79 -26.77 -0.09
C PRO A 204 -3.69 -27.99 -1.02
N GLN A 205 -2.76 -28.90 -0.74
CA GLN A 205 -2.40 -30.04 -1.59
C GLN A 205 -3.61 -30.94 -1.91
N ASP A 206 -4.46 -31.21 -0.92
CA ASP A 206 -5.60 -32.14 -1.03
C ASP A 206 -6.96 -31.40 -1.02
N ALA A 207 -7.00 -30.18 -1.57
CA ALA A 207 -8.22 -29.40 -1.65
C ALA A 207 -9.30 -30.11 -2.52
N ALA A 208 -10.50 -30.24 -1.98
CA ALA A 208 -11.62 -30.84 -2.72
C ALA A 208 -12.06 -29.94 -3.89
N PRO A 209 -12.62 -30.51 -4.97
CA PRO A 209 -13.22 -29.73 -6.04
C PRO A 209 -14.27 -28.74 -5.49
N LYS A 210 -14.29 -27.53 -6.04
CA LYS A 210 -15.24 -26.46 -5.69
C LYS A 210 -15.35 -26.15 -4.20
N SER A 211 -14.24 -26.17 -3.46
CA SER A 211 -14.24 -25.99 -2.00
C SER A 211 -13.57 -24.70 -1.51
N LEU A 212 -12.79 -24.02 -2.34
CA LEU A 212 -11.94 -22.91 -1.91
C LEU A 212 -12.30 -21.58 -2.60
N PRO A 213 -12.35 -20.46 -1.86
CA PRO A 213 -12.30 -19.13 -2.45
C PRO A 213 -10.93 -18.88 -3.08
N ALA A 214 -10.86 -17.87 -3.94
CA ALA A 214 -9.60 -17.41 -4.53
C ALA A 214 -9.17 -16.05 -3.96
N ILE A 215 -7.85 -15.86 -3.81
CA ILE A 215 -7.23 -14.59 -3.45
C ILE A 215 -6.10 -14.25 -4.44
N LEU A 216 -6.13 -13.00 -4.92
CA LEU A 216 -5.13 -12.41 -5.79
C LEU A 216 -4.38 -11.28 -5.06
N TRP A 217 -3.06 -11.42 -4.95
CA TRP A 217 -2.19 -10.42 -4.35
C TRP A 217 -1.54 -9.56 -5.43
N VAL A 218 -1.70 -8.25 -5.31
CA VAL A 218 -1.19 -7.27 -6.28
C VAL A 218 -0.31 -6.22 -5.62
N HIS A 219 0.76 -5.86 -6.33
CA HIS A 219 1.92 -5.23 -5.76
C HIS A 219 1.92 -3.70 -5.88
N GLY A 220 2.45 -3.03 -4.86
CA GLY A 220 2.85 -1.61 -4.94
C GLY A 220 3.91 -1.37 -6.01
N ALA A 221 4.13 -0.11 -6.39
CA ALA A 221 5.05 0.25 -7.47
C ALA A 221 6.46 -0.31 -7.25
N GLY A 222 7.14 -0.68 -8.33
CA GLY A 222 8.50 -1.20 -8.32
C GLY A 222 8.68 -2.39 -9.24
N VAL A 223 9.92 -2.82 -9.44
CA VAL A 223 10.29 -3.95 -10.30
C VAL A 223 10.88 -5.04 -9.41
N ARG A 224 10.18 -6.17 -9.28
CA ARG A 224 10.54 -7.28 -8.40
C ARG A 224 9.82 -8.56 -8.80
N SER A 225 10.27 -9.68 -8.24
CA SER A 225 9.59 -10.98 -8.30
C SER A 225 8.20 -10.92 -7.67
N SER A 226 7.35 -11.89 -8.02
CA SER A 226 6.21 -12.28 -7.20
C SER A 226 6.66 -12.80 -5.83
N SER A 227 5.78 -12.71 -4.83
CA SER A 227 5.98 -13.19 -3.46
C SER A 227 5.38 -14.58 -3.26
N LEU A 228 6.24 -15.61 -3.18
CA LEU A 228 5.83 -16.96 -2.76
C LEU A 228 5.24 -16.94 -1.35
N GLY A 229 5.73 -16.06 -0.47
CA GLY A 229 5.23 -15.91 0.89
C GLY A 229 3.75 -15.50 0.95
N ASN A 230 3.32 -14.58 0.08
CA ASN A 230 1.90 -14.18 -0.02
C ASN A 230 1.04 -15.31 -0.58
N ALA A 231 1.54 -15.99 -1.63
CA ALA A 231 0.85 -17.15 -2.20
C ALA A 231 0.61 -18.21 -1.11
N VAL A 232 1.66 -18.61 -0.37
CA VAL A 232 1.57 -19.56 0.74
C VAL A 232 0.66 -19.05 1.87
N GLN A 233 0.70 -17.75 2.21
CA GLN A 233 -0.15 -17.18 3.26
C GLN A 233 -1.64 -17.40 2.96
N GLY A 234 -2.08 -17.10 1.73
CA GLY A 234 -3.46 -17.35 1.32
C GLY A 234 -3.80 -18.84 1.28
N ALA A 235 -2.88 -19.69 0.82
CA ALA A 235 -3.07 -21.13 0.78
C ALA A 235 -3.25 -21.74 2.19
N ARG A 236 -2.44 -21.31 3.15
CA ARG A 236 -2.57 -21.70 4.57
C ARG A 236 -3.90 -21.27 5.20
N ALA A 237 -4.49 -20.19 4.70
CA ALA A 237 -5.82 -19.75 5.10
C ALA A 237 -6.96 -20.49 4.38
N GLY A 238 -6.66 -21.53 3.59
CA GLY A 238 -7.64 -22.34 2.89
C GLY A 238 -8.21 -21.67 1.65
N MET A 239 -7.34 -21.06 0.84
CA MET A 239 -7.71 -20.37 -0.40
C MET A 239 -6.81 -20.80 -1.57
N LEU A 240 -7.31 -20.66 -2.79
CA LEU A 240 -6.47 -20.61 -3.99
C LEU A 240 -5.78 -19.26 -4.05
N SER A 241 -4.45 -19.22 -3.95
CA SER A 241 -3.73 -17.99 -3.68
C SER A 241 -2.69 -17.72 -4.75
N LEU A 242 -2.87 -16.64 -5.51
CA LEU A 242 -1.97 -16.21 -6.56
C LEU A 242 -1.41 -14.83 -6.22
N ASP A 243 -0.10 -14.70 -6.16
CA ASP A 243 0.59 -13.42 -6.13
C ASP A 243 1.19 -13.18 -7.51
N ILE A 244 1.00 -11.99 -8.10
CA ILE A 244 1.56 -11.67 -9.43
C ILE A 244 2.54 -10.51 -9.34
N ASN A 245 3.63 -10.58 -10.10
CA ASN A 245 4.46 -9.41 -10.32
C ASN A 245 3.82 -8.48 -11.37
N ALA A 246 4.09 -7.18 -11.25
CA ALA A 246 3.40 -6.16 -12.05
C ALA A 246 3.75 -6.19 -13.54
N HIS A 247 4.88 -6.81 -13.93
CA HIS A 247 5.54 -6.58 -15.22
C HIS A 247 5.54 -7.80 -16.14
N GLY A 248 5.10 -8.97 -15.66
CA GLY A 248 5.21 -10.24 -16.40
C GLY A 248 6.65 -10.74 -16.50
N LEU A 249 7.50 -10.38 -15.53
CA LEU A 249 8.89 -10.84 -15.47
C LEU A 249 8.96 -12.28 -14.94
N PRO A 250 10.00 -13.06 -15.30
CA PRO A 250 10.30 -14.32 -14.60
C PRO A 250 10.39 -14.11 -13.09
N ASN A 251 9.93 -15.10 -12.32
CA ASN A 251 10.02 -15.08 -10.86
C ASN A 251 11.29 -15.80 -10.37
N GLY A 252 11.71 -15.54 -9.13
CA GLY A 252 12.84 -16.25 -8.52
C GLY A 252 14.22 -15.85 -9.01
N GLU A 253 14.31 -14.91 -9.96
CA GLU A 253 15.60 -14.35 -10.42
C GLU A 253 16.37 -13.63 -9.29
N PRO A 254 17.70 -13.50 -9.40
CA PRO A 254 18.49 -12.72 -8.44
C PRO A 254 18.09 -11.24 -8.37
N ALA A 255 18.33 -10.59 -7.23
CA ALA A 255 18.01 -9.16 -7.05
C ALA A 255 18.63 -8.25 -8.12
N SER A 256 19.81 -8.61 -8.65
CA SER A 256 20.49 -7.87 -9.73
C SER A 256 19.70 -7.85 -11.03
N PHE A 257 18.99 -8.93 -11.38
CA PHE A 257 18.13 -8.99 -12.57
C PHE A 257 17.03 -7.93 -12.50
N TYR A 258 16.32 -7.85 -11.38
CA TYR A 258 15.26 -6.86 -11.20
C TYR A 258 15.81 -5.43 -11.13
N ALA A 259 16.98 -5.24 -10.52
CA ALA A 259 17.65 -3.94 -10.49
C ALA A 259 18.08 -3.46 -11.89
N GLU A 260 18.57 -4.35 -12.75
CA GLU A 260 18.89 -4.06 -14.15
C GLU A 260 17.62 -3.68 -14.92
N LYS A 261 16.54 -4.45 -14.79
CA LYS A 261 15.25 -4.12 -15.41
C LYS A 261 14.70 -2.78 -14.93
N SER A 262 14.80 -2.50 -13.63
CA SER A 262 14.38 -1.24 -13.01
C SER A 262 15.20 -0.04 -13.49
N SER A 263 16.49 -0.20 -13.73
CA SER A 263 17.36 0.89 -14.20
C SER A 263 17.38 1.06 -15.72
N GLY A 264 17.02 0.02 -16.46
CA GLY A 264 16.91 0.00 -17.92
C GLY A 264 15.46 0.10 -18.42
N GLU A 265 14.98 -0.99 -19.03
CA GLU A 265 13.69 -1.08 -19.75
C GLU A 265 12.49 -0.52 -18.97
N LEU A 266 12.44 -0.72 -17.65
CA LEU A 266 11.31 -0.35 -16.81
C LEU A 266 11.52 0.97 -16.05
N LYS A 267 12.62 1.70 -16.23
CA LYS A 267 12.94 2.91 -15.43
C LYS A 267 11.79 3.91 -15.30
N ASN A 268 11.06 4.12 -16.39
CA ASN A 268 9.93 5.05 -16.45
C ASN A 268 8.60 4.36 -16.84
N TYR A 269 8.44 3.06 -16.54
CA TYR A 269 7.26 2.28 -16.96
C TYR A 269 5.93 2.99 -16.62
N ARG A 270 5.88 3.65 -15.45
CA ARG A 270 4.69 4.34 -14.92
C ARG A 270 4.21 5.52 -15.78
N GLN A 271 5.01 5.99 -16.73
CA GLN A 271 4.67 7.08 -17.66
C GLN A 271 4.70 6.60 -19.12
N ALA A 272 5.02 5.33 -19.38
CA ALA A 272 5.15 4.82 -20.73
C ALA A 272 3.80 4.80 -21.45
N GLY A 273 3.75 5.41 -22.65
CA GLY A 273 2.57 5.48 -23.50
C GLY A 273 1.42 6.31 -22.93
N ARG A 274 1.68 7.17 -21.95
CA ARG A 274 0.62 7.86 -21.19
C ARG A 274 -0.21 8.83 -22.03
N GLU A 275 0.25 9.21 -23.21
CA GLU A 275 -0.43 10.10 -24.16
C GLU A 275 -1.50 9.37 -24.99
N ASN A 276 -1.63 8.03 -24.88
CA ASN A 276 -2.64 7.29 -25.62
C ASN A 276 -3.21 6.12 -24.79
N ARG A 277 -4.54 6.02 -24.70
CA ARG A 277 -5.24 4.98 -23.93
C ARG A 277 -4.87 3.55 -24.35
N ASP A 278 -4.49 3.35 -25.61
CA ASP A 278 -4.12 2.05 -26.17
C ASP A 278 -2.65 1.68 -25.93
N THR A 279 -1.77 2.65 -25.65
CA THR A 279 -0.34 2.38 -25.40
C THR A 279 0.07 2.58 -23.95
N ILE A 280 -0.77 3.20 -23.14
CA ILE A 280 -0.52 3.45 -21.72
C ILE A 280 -0.24 2.14 -20.96
N TYR A 281 0.86 2.12 -20.22
CA TYR A 281 1.35 0.92 -19.53
C TYR A 281 0.29 0.21 -18.66
N PHE A 282 -0.53 0.99 -17.94
CA PHE A 282 -1.53 0.47 -17.03
C PHE A 282 -2.65 -0.32 -17.72
N ARG A 283 -2.89 -0.11 -19.04
CA ARG A 283 -3.80 -0.94 -19.83
C ARG A 283 -3.39 -2.42 -19.75
N GLY A 284 -2.11 -2.71 -20.02
CA GLY A 284 -1.58 -4.07 -19.97
C GLY A 284 -1.59 -4.66 -18.56
N MET A 285 -1.30 -3.83 -17.54
CA MET A 285 -1.39 -4.24 -16.14
C MET A 285 -2.80 -4.71 -15.77
N PHE A 286 -3.84 -3.97 -16.16
CA PHE A 286 -5.20 -4.32 -15.81
C PHE A 286 -5.73 -5.52 -16.60
N LEU A 287 -5.28 -5.71 -17.85
CA LEU A 287 -5.57 -6.94 -18.58
C LEU A 287 -4.96 -8.18 -17.92
N ARG A 288 -3.77 -8.05 -17.31
CA ARG A 288 -3.17 -9.11 -16.50
C ARG A 288 -3.99 -9.43 -15.25
N LEU A 289 -4.71 -8.48 -14.65
CA LEU A 289 -5.64 -8.76 -13.54
C LEU A 289 -6.76 -9.69 -13.99
N ILE A 290 -7.41 -9.37 -15.11
CA ILE A 290 -8.50 -10.20 -15.67
C ILE A 290 -7.97 -11.60 -16.01
N ARG A 291 -6.79 -11.69 -16.63
CA ARG A 291 -6.17 -12.99 -16.96
C ARG A 291 -5.75 -13.79 -15.72
N ALA A 292 -5.30 -13.13 -14.65
CA ALA A 292 -4.98 -13.80 -13.38
C ALA A 292 -6.25 -14.34 -12.71
N ILE A 293 -7.36 -13.61 -12.79
CA ILE A 293 -8.67 -14.06 -12.32
C ILE A 293 -9.18 -15.23 -13.17
N ASP A 294 -9.02 -15.19 -14.50
CA ASP A 294 -9.30 -16.34 -15.37
C ASP A 294 -8.55 -17.59 -14.88
N PHE A 295 -7.23 -17.49 -14.68
CA PHE A 295 -6.43 -18.61 -14.17
C PHE A 295 -6.92 -19.16 -12.83
N LEU A 296 -7.21 -18.28 -11.86
CA LEU A 296 -7.72 -18.68 -10.54
C LEU A 296 -9.09 -19.37 -10.63
N THR A 297 -9.98 -18.86 -11.47
CA THR A 297 -11.37 -19.34 -11.60
C THR A 297 -11.52 -20.55 -12.52
N ASP A 298 -10.50 -20.85 -13.33
CA ASP A 298 -10.40 -22.09 -14.11
C ASP A 298 -9.92 -23.29 -13.26
N GLN A 299 -9.44 -23.07 -12.02
CA GLN A 299 -9.00 -24.15 -11.14
C GLN A 299 -10.18 -25.02 -10.66
N PRO A 300 -10.07 -26.36 -10.65
CA PRO A 300 -11.17 -27.24 -10.26
C PRO A 300 -11.59 -27.09 -8.79
N GLU A 301 -10.69 -26.59 -7.93
CA GLU A 301 -10.97 -26.37 -6.51
C GLU A 301 -11.68 -25.05 -6.22
N TRP A 302 -11.77 -24.13 -7.19
CA TRP A 302 -12.44 -22.85 -7.00
C TRP A 302 -13.93 -23.05 -6.74
N ASN A 303 -14.44 -22.44 -5.67
CA ASN A 303 -15.81 -22.61 -5.20
C ASN A 303 -16.89 -22.04 -6.13
N GLY A 304 -16.49 -21.38 -7.23
CA GLY A 304 -17.41 -20.87 -8.23
C GLY A 304 -17.98 -19.48 -7.96
N HIS A 305 -17.67 -18.84 -6.82
CA HIS A 305 -18.35 -17.60 -6.44
C HIS A 305 -17.52 -16.57 -5.66
N GLU A 306 -16.35 -16.90 -5.12
CA GLU A 306 -15.56 -15.94 -4.32
C GLU A 306 -14.17 -15.68 -4.93
N VAL A 307 -13.88 -14.40 -5.22
CA VAL A 307 -12.56 -13.92 -5.62
C VAL A 307 -12.25 -12.63 -4.87
N ILE A 308 -11.11 -12.62 -4.20
CA ILE A 308 -10.65 -11.53 -3.33
C ILE A 308 -9.40 -10.91 -3.94
N VAL A 309 -9.30 -9.58 -3.96
CA VAL A 309 -8.10 -8.89 -4.46
C VAL A 309 -7.55 -7.94 -3.40
N ILE A 310 -6.27 -8.09 -3.06
CA ILE A 310 -5.60 -7.31 -2.03
C ILE A 310 -4.35 -6.62 -2.56
N GLY A 311 -4.18 -5.34 -2.25
CA GLY A 311 -2.99 -4.59 -2.61
C GLY A 311 -2.88 -3.22 -1.94
N HIS A 312 -1.65 -2.69 -1.95
CA HIS A 312 -1.32 -1.37 -1.38
C HIS A 312 -0.64 -0.48 -2.44
N SER A 313 -0.86 0.84 -2.38
CA SER A 313 -0.30 1.81 -3.34
C SER A 313 -0.75 1.48 -4.77
N GLN A 314 0.18 1.24 -5.71
CA GLN A 314 -0.16 0.70 -7.05
C GLN A 314 -1.00 -0.59 -6.98
N GLY A 315 -0.78 -1.42 -5.97
CA GLY A 315 -1.61 -2.59 -5.70
C GLY A 315 -3.04 -2.23 -5.29
N GLY A 316 -3.23 -1.15 -4.54
CA GLY A 316 -4.55 -0.65 -4.18
C GLY A 316 -5.33 -0.16 -5.40
N GLY A 317 -4.64 0.54 -6.31
CA GLY A 317 -5.21 0.93 -7.61
C GLY A 317 -5.58 -0.29 -8.48
N GLN A 318 -4.74 -1.33 -8.48
CA GLN A 318 -5.06 -2.61 -9.14
C GLN A 318 -6.27 -3.31 -8.50
N ALA A 319 -6.41 -3.31 -7.18
CA ALA A 319 -7.57 -3.90 -6.51
C ALA A 319 -8.88 -3.18 -6.89
N LEU A 320 -8.86 -1.84 -6.93
CA LEU A 320 -9.99 -1.03 -7.42
C LEU A 320 -10.30 -1.35 -8.89
N ALA A 321 -9.28 -1.44 -9.74
CA ALA A 321 -9.44 -1.79 -11.15
C ALA A 321 -10.03 -3.19 -11.32
N ALA A 322 -9.54 -4.19 -10.58
CA ALA A 322 -10.07 -5.55 -10.62
C ALA A 322 -11.56 -5.59 -10.24
N GLY A 323 -11.94 -4.95 -9.13
CA GLY A 323 -13.34 -4.91 -8.69
C GLY A 323 -14.28 -4.17 -9.64
N GLY A 324 -13.78 -3.21 -10.42
CA GLY A 324 -14.55 -2.51 -11.45
C GLY A 324 -14.55 -3.20 -12.82
N LEU A 325 -13.55 -4.04 -13.10
CA LEU A 325 -13.39 -4.75 -14.36
C LEU A 325 -14.00 -6.15 -14.34
N ASP A 326 -14.11 -6.81 -13.20
CA ASP A 326 -14.49 -8.22 -13.17
C ASP A 326 -15.54 -8.50 -12.10
N GLU A 327 -16.73 -8.92 -12.53
CA GLU A 327 -17.87 -9.18 -11.63
C GLU A 327 -17.64 -10.41 -10.72
N ARG A 328 -16.64 -11.25 -11.03
CA ARG A 328 -16.25 -12.38 -10.16
C ARG A 328 -15.58 -11.90 -8.87
N VAL A 329 -15.06 -10.66 -8.83
CA VAL A 329 -14.42 -10.09 -7.63
C VAL A 329 -15.50 -9.74 -6.61
N THR A 330 -15.49 -10.43 -5.48
CA THR A 330 -16.47 -10.27 -4.40
C THR A 330 -15.97 -9.39 -3.27
N MET A 331 -14.64 -9.26 -3.12
CA MET A 331 -14.03 -8.36 -2.14
C MET A 331 -12.73 -7.73 -2.64
N ILE A 332 -12.52 -6.46 -2.29
CA ILE A 332 -11.25 -5.75 -2.47
C ILE A 332 -10.72 -5.18 -1.15
N ALA A 333 -9.40 -5.25 -0.97
CA ALA A 333 -8.68 -4.59 0.10
C ALA A 333 -7.62 -3.66 -0.52
N ALA A 334 -7.89 -2.36 -0.51
CA ALA A 334 -7.13 -1.36 -1.27
C ALA A 334 -6.50 -0.31 -0.33
N GLY A 335 -5.22 -0.50 -0.01
CA GLY A 335 -4.52 0.37 0.95
C GLY A 335 -3.81 1.52 0.27
N VAL A 336 -3.99 2.75 0.77
CA VAL A 336 -3.42 4.00 0.22
C VAL A 336 -3.39 3.99 -1.32
N PRO A 337 -4.54 3.76 -2.00
CA PRO A 337 -4.54 3.37 -3.40
C PRO A 337 -3.96 4.47 -4.31
N ALA A 338 -2.98 4.07 -5.10
CA ALA A 338 -2.48 4.87 -6.21
C ALA A 338 -3.42 4.76 -7.43
N ILE A 339 -3.04 5.40 -8.54
CA ILE A 339 -3.77 5.35 -9.82
C ILE A 339 -5.17 5.99 -9.71
N CYS A 340 -5.41 6.84 -8.71
CA CYS A 340 -6.69 7.49 -8.47
C CYS A 340 -6.63 8.98 -8.82
N ASP A 341 -7.68 9.54 -9.42
CA ASP A 341 -7.90 10.98 -9.62
C ASP A 341 -6.74 11.68 -10.38
N HIS A 342 -6.40 11.16 -11.56
CA HIS A 342 -5.33 11.68 -12.40
C HIS A 342 -5.61 13.06 -12.99
N SER A 343 -6.87 13.49 -13.00
CA SER A 343 -7.32 14.80 -13.44
C SER A 343 -7.53 15.80 -12.31
N GLY A 344 -7.01 15.53 -11.10
CA GLY A 344 -7.14 16.41 -9.93
C GLY A 344 -6.83 17.88 -10.22
N ALA A 345 -5.81 18.17 -11.04
CA ALA A 345 -5.37 19.51 -11.39
C ALA A 345 -6.47 20.34 -12.10
N VAL A 346 -7.38 19.68 -12.83
CA VAL A 346 -8.50 20.34 -13.52
C VAL A 346 -9.46 21.02 -12.53
N VAL A 347 -9.54 20.51 -11.29
CA VAL A 347 -10.40 21.04 -10.23
C VAL A 347 -9.61 21.66 -9.08
N GLY A 348 -8.35 22.02 -9.32
CA GLY A 348 -7.49 22.63 -8.30
C GLY A 348 -7.13 21.70 -7.15
N ARG A 349 -6.95 20.40 -7.42
CA ARG A 349 -6.40 19.41 -6.49
C ARG A 349 -5.10 18.84 -7.05
N VAL A 350 -4.27 18.27 -6.19
CA VAL A 350 -3.10 17.51 -6.63
C VAL A 350 -3.53 16.24 -7.38
N ASN A 351 -2.90 15.92 -8.51
CA ASN A 351 -3.14 14.65 -9.22
C ASN A 351 -2.74 13.46 -8.36
N GLY A 352 -3.40 12.31 -8.45
CA GLY A 352 -2.88 11.09 -7.80
C GLY A 352 -1.66 10.49 -8.48
N TRP A 353 -0.92 9.63 -7.75
CA TRP A 353 0.24 8.90 -8.29
C TRP A 353 -0.17 7.99 -9.47
N PRO A 354 0.61 7.87 -10.56
CA PRO A 354 1.99 8.36 -10.74
C PRO A 354 2.10 9.76 -11.34
N LYS A 355 1.06 10.60 -11.21
CA LYS A 355 0.96 11.92 -11.86
C LYS A 355 1.04 11.76 -13.39
N LEU A 356 0.12 10.96 -13.95
CA LEU A 356 0.09 10.63 -15.39
C LEU A 356 0.00 11.89 -16.24
N VAL A 357 -0.81 12.87 -15.82
CA VAL A 357 -1.03 14.12 -16.53
C VAL A 357 0.03 15.15 -16.10
N PRO A 358 1.02 15.48 -16.95
CA PRO A 358 1.92 16.59 -16.69
C PRO A 358 1.22 17.92 -16.96
N ASN A 359 1.74 19.00 -16.38
CA ASN A 359 1.34 20.35 -16.77
C ASN A 359 2.22 20.85 -17.91
N GLN A 360 1.62 21.61 -18.81
CA GLN A 360 2.28 22.40 -19.84
C GLN A 360 2.93 23.66 -19.22
N PRO A 361 3.77 24.40 -19.97
CA PRO A 361 4.45 25.60 -19.45
C PRO A 361 3.50 26.70 -18.96
N ASP A 362 2.29 26.77 -19.51
CA ASP A 362 1.23 27.70 -19.08
C ASP A 362 0.44 27.21 -17.85
N GLY A 363 0.80 26.05 -17.30
CA GLY A 363 0.18 25.44 -16.15
C GLY A 363 -1.04 24.57 -16.45
N THR A 364 -1.51 24.51 -17.71
CA THR A 364 -2.65 23.67 -18.06
C THR A 364 -2.27 22.19 -18.20
N PRO A 365 -3.19 21.24 -17.96
CA PRO A 365 -2.90 19.81 -18.11
C PRO A 365 -2.65 19.44 -19.57
N GLU A 366 -1.64 18.59 -19.84
CA GLU A 366 -1.37 18.11 -21.19
C GLU A 366 -2.57 17.28 -21.71
N PRO A 367 -3.18 17.66 -22.85
CA PRO A 367 -4.49 17.16 -23.27
C PRO A 367 -4.51 15.67 -23.59
N ASP A 368 -3.48 15.14 -24.24
CA ASP A 368 -3.46 13.73 -24.67
C ASP A 368 -3.32 12.79 -23.46
N ALA A 369 -2.42 13.13 -22.53
CA ALA A 369 -2.26 12.42 -21.27
C ALA A 369 -3.49 12.56 -20.36
N LEU A 370 -4.13 13.74 -20.35
CA LEU A 370 -5.39 13.93 -19.62
C LEU A 370 -6.48 13.01 -20.15
N LEU A 371 -6.66 12.93 -21.48
CA LEU A 371 -7.66 12.07 -22.08
C LEU A 371 -7.35 10.58 -21.83
N ALA A 372 -6.11 10.15 -22.09
CA ALA A 372 -5.70 8.76 -21.95
C ALA A 372 -5.74 8.27 -20.50
N SER A 373 -5.31 9.09 -19.53
CA SER A 373 -5.30 8.72 -18.12
C SER A 373 -6.67 8.39 -17.56
N ARG A 374 -7.75 8.99 -18.09
CA ARG A 374 -9.13 8.72 -17.69
C ARG A 374 -9.57 7.28 -17.96
N TYR A 375 -8.94 6.55 -18.89
CA TYR A 375 -9.24 5.14 -19.14
C TYR A 375 -8.56 4.18 -18.18
N VAL A 376 -7.56 4.65 -17.42
CA VAL A 376 -6.84 3.84 -16.42
C VAL A 376 -6.98 4.40 -15.01
N ASP A 377 -7.78 5.44 -14.80
CA ASP A 377 -8.06 6.00 -13.48
C ASP A 377 -8.92 5.05 -12.63
N ALA A 378 -8.36 4.60 -11.51
CA ALA A 378 -8.98 3.73 -10.51
C ALA A 378 -10.32 4.27 -9.99
N VAL A 379 -10.54 5.59 -9.99
CA VAL A 379 -11.83 6.20 -9.61
C VAL A 379 -12.96 5.78 -10.57
N ASN A 380 -12.65 5.66 -11.86
CA ASN A 380 -13.65 5.27 -12.87
C ASN A 380 -14.00 3.79 -12.73
N PHE A 381 -13.04 2.92 -12.37
CA PHE A 381 -13.33 1.52 -12.03
C PHE A 381 -14.10 1.39 -10.72
N ALA A 382 -13.75 2.18 -9.69
CA ALA A 382 -14.45 2.18 -8.41
C ALA A 382 -15.97 2.42 -8.58
N SER A 383 -16.36 3.28 -9.51
CA SER A 383 -17.79 3.54 -9.83
C SER A 383 -18.58 2.34 -10.35
N ARG A 384 -17.89 1.27 -10.76
CA ARG A 384 -18.44 -0.01 -11.23
C ARG A 384 -18.28 -1.15 -10.22
N CYS A 385 -17.45 -0.94 -9.19
CA CYS A 385 -17.14 -1.97 -8.20
C CYS A 385 -18.31 -2.19 -7.23
N ARG A 386 -18.88 -3.39 -7.28
CA ARG A 386 -19.96 -3.87 -6.37
C ARG A 386 -19.43 -4.75 -5.24
N ALA A 387 -18.17 -5.15 -5.30
CA ALA A 387 -17.49 -5.94 -4.27
C ALA A 387 -17.54 -5.24 -2.91
N GLN A 388 -17.45 -6.03 -1.83
CA GLN A 388 -17.15 -5.49 -0.51
C GLN A 388 -15.76 -4.85 -0.54
N ALA A 389 -15.60 -3.66 0.03
CA ALA A 389 -14.34 -2.93 0.01
C ALA A 389 -13.89 -2.53 1.42
N ILE A 390 -12.61 -2.73 1.70
CA ILE A 390 -11.92 -2.06 2.80
C ILE A 390 -10.75 -1.25 2.22
N MET A 391 -10.65 0.02 2.62
CA MET A 391 -9.59 0.92 2.20
C MET A 391 -8.78 1.42 3.39
N SER A 392 -7.57 1.90 3.16
CA SER A 392 -6.81 2.69 4.14
C SER A 392 -6.30 3.97 3.51
N VAL A 393 -6.11 5.01 4.33
CA VAL A 393 -5.66 6.33 3.87
C VAL A 393 -4.85 7.03 4.95
N GLY A 394 -3.73 7.63 4.53
CA GLY A 394 -2.92 8.50 5.38
C GLY A 394 -3.19 9.98 5.08
N PHE A 395 -3.50 10.80 6.09
CA PHE A 395 -3.89 12.20 5.83
C PHE A 395 -2.70 13.10 5.49
N VAL A 396 -1.46 12.63 5.63
CA VAL A 396 -0.26 13.37 5.21
C VAL A 396 0.48 12.70 4.04
N ASP A 397 -0.13 11.70 3.40
CA ASP A 397 0.43 10.99 2.26
C ASP A 397 0.58 11.91 1.04
N SER A 398 1.81 12.31 0.73
CA SER A 398 2.12 13.13 -0.46
C SER A 398 2.30 12.32 -1.75
N THR A 399 2.40 10.99 -1.64
CA THR A 399 2.52 10.08 -2.79
C THR A 399 1.14 9.77 -3.35
N CYS A 400 0.24 9.25 -2.53
CA CYS A 400 -1.17 8.98 -2.84
C CYS A 400 -2.06 9.90 -2.00
N PRO A 401 -2.26 11.16 -2.45
CA PRO A 401 -2.97 12.17 -1.68
C PRO A 401 -4.32 11.66 -1.16
N PRO A 402 -4.69 11.96 0.09
CA PRO A 402 -5.94 11.47 0.67
C PRO A 402 -7.17 11.93 -0.11
N SER A 403 -7.11 13.09 -0.79
CA SER A 403 -8.15 13.54 -1.72
C SER A 403 -8.36 12.59 -2.89
N SER A 404 -7.28 12.05 -3.47
CA SER A 404 -7.36 11.06 -4.56
C SER A 404 -7.90 9.71 -4.07
N CYS A 405 -7.49 9.26 -2.88
CA CYS A 405 -8.02 8.06 -2.24
C CYS A 405 -9.52 8.19 -1.94
N TYR A 406 -9.97 9.33 -1.39
CA TYR A 406 -11.38 9.58 -1.10
C TYR A 406 -12.23 9.75 -2.37
N ALA A 407 -11.69 10.31 -3.45
CA ALA A 407 -12.40 10.34 -4.74
C ALA A 407 -12.75 8.92 -5.22
N ALA A 408 -11.83 7.95 -5.06
CA ALA A 408 -12.11 6.55 -5.37
C ALA A 408 -13.08 5.91 -4.35
N TYR A 409 -12.84 6.11 -3.05
CA TYR A 409 -13.72 5.58 -1.98
C TYR A 409 -15.17 6.04 -2.15
N ASN A 410 -15.38 7.32 -2.45
CA ASN A 410 -16.71 7.89 -2.61
C ASN A 410 -17.40 7.38 -3.88
N ALA A 411 -16.64 7.01 -4.92
CA ALA A 411 -17.17 6.40 -6.15
C ALA A 411 -17.63 4.94 -5.97
N LEU A 412 -17.07 4.17 -5.03
CA LEU A 412 -17.45 2.78 -4.76
C LEU A 412 -18.95 2.59 -4.54
N ARG A 413 -19.52 1.53 -5.15
CA ARG A 413 -20.96 1.19 -5.10
C ARG A 413 -21.30 0.05 -4.14
N GLY A 414 -20.36 -0.84 -3.87
CA GLY A 414 -20.51 -1.94 -2.90
C GLY A 414 -20.42 -1.49 -1.44
N PRO A 415 -20.67 -2.41 -0.48
CA PRO A 415 -20.40 -2.17 0.94
C PRO A 415 -18.95 -1.76 1.15
N LYS A 416 -18.70 -0.67 1.88
CA LYS A 416 -17.36 -0.09 2.00
C LYS A 416 -17.04 0.40 3.40
N SER A 417 -15.79 0.25 3.80
CA SER A 417 -15.20 0.86 5.00
C SER A 417 -13.82 1.43 4.69
N ILE A 418 -13.36 2.35 5.53
CA ILE A 418 -12.05 3.00 5.39
C ILE A 418 -11.37 3.14 6.75
N ILE A 419 -10.07 2.80 6.79
CA ILE A 419 -9.19 3.02 7.94
C ILE A 419 -8.48 4.37 7.72
N ASN A 420 -8.79 5.35 8.55
CA ASN A 420 -8.18 6.67 8.51
C ASN A 420 -6.99 6.72 9.48
N GLU A 421 -5.84 7.16 8.98
CA GLU A 421 -4.63 7.35 9.78
C GLU A 421 -4.13 8.80 9.63
N PRO A 422 -4.53 9.71 10.55
CA PRO A 422 -4.22 11.14 10.41
C PRO A 422 -2.74 11.49 10.32
N ALA A 423 -1.89 10.75 11.05
CA ALA A 423 -0.44 10.97 11.08
C ALA A 423 0.33 10.17 10.02
N MET A 424 -0.35 9.27 9.28
CA MET A 424 0.33 8.38 8.34
C MET A 424 0.60 9.08 7.00
N GLY A 425 1.84 8.95 6.53
CA GLY A 425 2.24 9.27 5.16
C GLY A 425 1.95 8.12 4.19
N HIS A 426 2.86 7.86 3.25
CA HIS A 426 2.72 6.72 2.34
C HIS A 426 3.24 5.44 2.99
N ALA A 427 2.37 4.68 3.66
CA ALA A 427 2.75 3.46 4.37
C ALA A 427 1.68 2.35 4.32
N ALA A 428 2.12 1.14 4.63
CA ALA A 428 1.28 -0.04 4.85
C ALA A 428 1.72 -0.70 6.17
N PRO A 429 1.42 -0.09 7.32
CA PRO A 429 1.81 -0.61 8.63
C PRO A 429 1.11 -1.94 8.92
N GLU A 430 1.66 -2.69 9.86
CA GLU A 430 1.22 -4.06 10.14
C GLU A 430 -0.25 -4.14 10.56
N HIS A 431 -0.75 -3.20 11.35
CA HIS A 431 -2.14 -3.22 11.79
C HIS A 431 -3.13 -3.04 10.63
N ILE A 432 -2.77 -2.28 9.59
CA ILE A 432 -3.58 -2.16 8.36
C ILE A 432 -3.55 -3.48 7.58
N LYS A 433 -2.37 -4.10 7.42
CA LYS A 433 -2.25 -5.39 6.74
C LYS A 433 -3.07 -6.47 7.45
N GLN A 434 -2.99 -6.49 8.78
CA GLN A 434 -3.76 -7.39 9.63
C GLN A 434 -5.26 -7.14 9.48
N ALA A 435 -5.72 -5.90 9.60
CA ALA A 435 -7.14 -5.56 9.44
C ALA A 435 -7.67 -5.96 8.05
N PHE A 436 -6.87 -5.78 7.00
CA PHE A 436 -7.24 -6.23 5.66
C PHE A 436 -7.37 -7.74 5.58
N PHE A 437 -6.39 -8.48 6.09
CA PHE A 437 -6.41 -9.95 6.05
C PHE A 437 -7.50 -10.54 6.96
N GLU A 438 -7.79 -9.93 8.11
CA GLU A 438 -8.94 -10.28 8.94
C GLU A 438 -10.25 -10.10 8.19
N LYS A 439 -10.40 -8.99 7.45
CA LYS A 439 -11.58 -8.75 6.62
C LYS A 439 -11.70 -9.78 5.49
N VAL A 440 -10.58 -10.21 4.90
CA VAL A 440 -10.53 -11.31 3.92
C VAL A 440 -11.05 -12.61 4.53
N LEU A 441 -10.56 -12.96 5.72
CA LEU A 441 -10.99 -14.18 6.42
C LEU A 441 -12.46 -14.14 6.80
N GLU A 442 -12.96 -13.00 7.28
CA GLU A 442 -14.38 -12.77 7.57
C GLU A 442 -15.23 -12.96 6.31
N HIS A 443 -14.85 -12.34 5.19
CA HIS A 443 -15.57 -12.44 3.92
C HIS A 443 -15.62 -13.88 3.40
N ALA A 444 -14.49 -14.58 3.42
CA ALA A 444 -14.35 -15.96 2.94
C ALA A 444 -14.87 -17.02 3.93
N ASN A 445 -15.44 -16.60 5.08
CA ASN A 445 -15.84 -17.47 6.19
C ASN A 445 -14.73 -18.45 6.63
N ARG A 446 -13.50 -17.94 6.76
CA ARG A 446 -12.31 -18.70 7.18
C ARG A 446 -11.87 -18.28 8.59
N ARG A 447 -11.27 -19.22 9.32
CA ARG A 447 -10.71 -18.95 10.65
C ARG A 447 -9.30 -18.38 10.52
N SER A 448 -8.95 -17.44 11.40
CA SER A 448 -7.58 -16.94 11.48
C SER A 448 -6.60 -18.07 11.86
N PRO A 449 -5.47 -18.22 11.15
CA PRO A 449 -4.43 -19.18 11.52
C PRO A 449 -3.91 -18.97 12.96
N ALA A 450 -4.02 -17.75 13.49
CA ALA A 450 -3.62 -17.42 14.87
C ALA A 450 -4.46 -18.11 15.96
N LEU A 451 -5.54 -18.78 15.60
CA LEU A 451 -6.41 -19.54 16.51
C LEU A 451 -6.27 -21.06 16.37
N ALA A 452 -5.34 -21.55 15.55
CA ALA A 452 -4.96 -22.96 15.53
C ALA A 452 -3.78 -23.18 16.51
N LYS A 453 -4.07 -23.21 17.81
CA LYS A 453 -3.20 -23.79 18.83
C LYS A 453 -3.79 -25.11 19.32
#